data_AF-A0A1W0WKN3-F1
#
_entry.id   AF-A0A1W0WKN3-F1
#
_cell.length_a   1.000
_cell.length_b   1.000
_cell.length_c   1.000
_cell.angle_alpha   90.00
_cell.angle_beta   90.00
_cell.angle_gamma   90.00
#
_symmetry.space_group_name_H-M   'P 1'
#
loop_
_entity.id
_entity.type
_entity.pdbx_description
1 polymer ?
#
loop_
_entity_poly.entity_id
_entity_poly.type
_entity_poly.pdbx_seq_one_letter_code
_entity_poly.pdbx_strand_id
1 'polypeptide(L)'
;MAAVPSSCDASQVQMFDQMSPASAATNKGIGKLGKPSLSAKSVVFKGLPCATPGNYCIFGGICLANRQCGQLPPNCSGLQCFSVGNKCFLSSKHCKDFDCGSHLSSSVPASYATASSSGTTGSSVGTSSASPDLTNSDLSNLTWYKPLSAQQKQAIQWAKIQATKYDINNLPTEFPPPGSDPFTVLRDANYLRISFEWEGDEMPGNRNRLVFSPLAVICKIKFNTFQNTTSGYTGIFQSGGIGFIRLSINGVRASFDPTASMKIYVDGKISQNFNFIKDAVGQGSNKNYFLNSFSNNMERNPTDNQDTFRAFNETIDILNGGPLDRPSSGYSLGLYEQASIHSDGTPVTGPIVAPWDGRAVPHPDLKIDPATTKDNRWELNRLIKPGQVIYRYWGKRTPDQSAVAELIGEIVADSNCDASQYGDAKIFLRQAARQWSLV
;
A
#
# COMPACT_ATOMS: atom_id res chain seq x y z
N MET A 1 -33.90 53.44 -8.51
CA MET A 1 -33.57 54.83 -8.87
C MET A 1 -32.38 55.28 -8.04
N ALA A 2 -31.39 55.88 -8.71
CA ALA A 2 -30.12 56.47 -8.24
C ALA A 2 -29.06 55.51 -7.64
N ALA A 3 -27.77 55.59 -7.94
CA ALA A 3 -26.96 56.20 -9.00
C ALA A 3 -25.54 55.58 -8.92
N VAL A 4 -24.85 55.51 -10.05
CA VAL A 4 -23.49 54.99 -10.26
C VAL A 4 -22.45 56.12 -10.16
N PRO A 5 -21.18 55.79 -9.84
CA PRO A 5 -20.04 56.29 -10.65
C PRO A 5 -19.06 55.12 -10.98
N SER A 6 -18.71 54.78 -12.24
CA SER A 6 -17.78 55.42 -13.21
C SER A 6 -16.43 55.81 -12.56
N SER A 7 -15.23 55.46 -13.02
CA SER A 7 -14.73 55.06 -14.36
C SER A 7 -13.21 54.75 -14.28
N CYS A 8 -12.67 54.24 -15.41
CA CYS A 8 -11.28 54.28 -15.90
C CYS A 8 -10.28 53.22 -15.35
N ASP A 9 -9.43 52.58 -16.15
CA ASP A 9 -9.25 52.48 -17.61
C ASP A 9 -8.29 51.32 -17.91
N ALA A 10 -8.37 50.75 -19.11
CA ALA A 10 -7.53 49.69 -19.63
C ALA A 10 -6.63 50.24 -20.75
N SER A 11 -5.31 50.13 -20.59
CA SER A 11 -4.31 50.00 -21.68
C SER A 11 -2.98 49.60 -21.00
N GLN A 12 -2.23 48.59 -21.42
CA GLN A 12 -1.80 48.32 -22.78
C GLN A 12 -1.66 46.82 -23.09
N VAL A 13 -2.01 46.53 -24.34
CA VAL A 13 -1.70 45.34 -25.12
C VAL A 13 -0.29 45.50 -25.69
N GLN A 14 0.53 44.43 -25.70
CA GLN A 14 1.20 43.99 -26.93
C GLN A 14 1.75 42.57 -26.85
N MET A 15 1.31 41.79 -27.84
CA MET A 15 1.76 40.46 -28.24
C MET A 15 3.16 40.55 -28.86
N PHE A 16 3.92 39.44 -28.81
CA PHE A 16 4.63 38.97 -30.01
C PHE A 16 4.76 37.44 -29.96
N ASP A 17 4.53 36.86 -31.12
CA ASP A 17 4.43 35.44 -31.43
C ASP A 17 5.69 34.97 -32.17
N GLN A 18 6.01 33.68 -31.99
CA GLN A 18 6.85 32.78 -32.81
C GLN A 18 8.33 33.09 -33.11
N MET A 19 9.20 32.09 -32.85
CA MET A 19 9.97 31.35 -33.86
C MET A 19 10.87 30.26 -33.23
N SER A 20 10.94 29.11 -33.89
CA SER A 20 12.02 28.10 -33.83
C SER A 20 12.54 27.96 -35.27
N PRO A 21 13.85 27.75 -35.54
CA PRO A 21 14.37 26.38 -35.62
C PRO A 21 15.89 26.15 -35.29
N ALA A 22 16.19 24.89 -34.93
CA ALA A 22 17.36 24.04 -35.20
C ALA A 22 18.84 24.53 -35.14
N SER A 23 19.61 23.78 -34.32
CA SER A 23 21.00 23.26 -34.49
C SER A 23 22.19 24.19 -34.78
N ALA A 24 23.18 24.24 -33.86
CA ALA A 24 24.54 23.67 -33.99
C ALA A 24 25.57 24.33 -33.02
N ALA A 25 26.28 23.47 -32.30
CA ALA A 25 27.68 23.50 -31.86
C ALA A 25 28.41 24.77 -31.33
N THR A 26 29.18 24.49 -30.26
CA THR A 26 30.50 25.00 -29.84
C THR A 26 30.68 26.26 -28.96
N ASN A 27 31.20 25.94 -27.76
CA ASN A 27 32.35 26.52 -27.06
C ASN A 27 32.28 27.86 -26.29
N LYS A 28 32.77 27.72 -25.03
CA LYS A 28 33.51 28.66 -24.18
C LYS A 28 32.74 29.80 -23.51
N GLY A 29 32.83 29.82 -22.18
CA GLY A 29 32.69 31.04 -21.38
C GLY A 29 32.22 30.79 -19.95
N ILE A 30 33.13 30.33 -19.09
CA ILE A 30 32.92 30.35 -17.63
C ILE A 30 32.96 31.81 -17.18
N GLY A 31 31.79 32.39 -16.92
CA GLY A 31 31.61 33.71 -16.32
C GLY A 31 31.06 33.57 -14.90
N LYS A 32 31.80 34.10 -13.92
CA LYS A 32 31.47 34.16 -12.50
C LYS A 32 30.05 34.72 -12.27
N LEU A 33 29.19 33.95 -11.61
CA LEU A 33 27.93 34.45 -11.06
C LEU A 33 28.12 34.90 -9.60
N GLY A 34 27.72 36.15 -9.36
CA GLY A 34 27.79 36.83 -8.08
C GLY A 34 26.85 36.25 -7.02
N LYS A 35 27.22 36.49 -5.76
CA LYS A 35 26.42 36.18 -4.57
C LYS A 35 25.13 37.00 -4.58
N PRO A 36 23.96 36.41 -4.29
CA PRO A 36 22.82 37.16 -3.80
C PRO A 36 22.87 37.26 -2.28
N SER A 37 23.05 38.47 -1.76
CA SER A 37 22.72 38.83 -0.38
C SER A 37 21.25 39.24 -0.32
N LEU A 38 20.41 38.45 0.33
CA LEU A 38 19.10 38.92 0.79
C LEU A 38 18.86 38.49 2.23
N SER A 39 18.62 39.50 3.05
CA SER A 39 18.36 39.46 4.47
C SER A 39 17.03 38.75 4.78
N ALA A 40 17.06 37.76 5.67
CA ALA A 40 15.86 37.23 6.28
C ALA A 40 15.26 38.31 7.23
N LYS A 41 14.09 38.84 6.88
CA LYS A 41 13.25 39.58 7.83
C LYS A 41 12.43 38.56 8.62
N SER A 42 12.76 38.40 9.89
CA SER A 42 11.96 37.67 10.87
C SER A 42 10.64 38.42 11.13
N VAL A 43 9.51 37.74 10.96
CA VAL A 43 8.22 38.23 11.44
C VAL A 43 8.03 37.73 12.87
N VAL A 44 8.06 38.66 13.82
CA VAL A 44 7.71 38.44 15.23
C VAL A 44 6.21 38.71 15.36
N PHE A 45 5.43 37.70 15.75
CA PHE A 45 4.06 37.94 16.19
C PHE A 45 4.06 38.39 17.66
N LYS A 46 3.59 39.62 17.88
CA LYS A 46 3.33 40.20 19.20
C LYS A 46 2.15 39.46 19.85
N GLY A 47 2.39 38.92 21.04
CA GLY A 47 1.33 38.46 21.95
C GLY A 47 0.56 39.63 22.56
N LEU A 48 -0.70 39.36 22.89
CA LEU A 48 -1.54 40.18 23.78
C LEU A 48 -1.97 39.29 24.99
N PRO A 49 -2.25 39.91 26.15
CA PRO A 49 -1.96 39.31 27.46
C PRO A 49 -3.10 38.46 28.02
N CYS A 50 -2.74 37.37 28.72
CA CYS A 50 -3.65 36.68 29.62
C CYS A 50 -3.55 37.30 31.02
N ALA A 51 -4.69 37.71 31.57
CA ALA A 51 -4.83 38.19 32.94
C ALA A 51 -4.98 37.02 33.92
N THR A 52 -4.04 36.96 34.87
CA THR A 52 -4.09 36.36 36.23
C THR A 52 -4.20 34.83 36.43
N PRO A 53 -3.69 34.31 37.57
CA PRO A 53 -3.25 32.93 37.72
C PRO A 53 -4.16 32.06 38.62
N GLY A 54 -4.20 30.75 38.31
CA GLY A 54 -4.66 29.71 39.24
C GLY A 54 -6.06 29.13 38.96
N ASN A 55 -6.08 27.81 38.76
CA ASN A 55 -7.22 26.88 38.81
C ASN A 55 -8.23 26.81 37.64
N TYR A 56 -8.11 25.69 36.92
CA TYR A 56 -9.00 24.86 36.07
C TYR A 56 -10.38 25.35 35.57
N CYS A 57 -10.66 25.06 34.29
CA CYS A 57 -11.95 24.51 33.83
C CYS A 57 -11.75 23.64 32.56
N ILE A 58 -12.14 22.36 32.69
CA ILE A 58 -12.39 21.40 31.60
C ILE A 58 -13.90 21.46 31.32
N PHE A 59 -14.30 21.60 30.06
CA PHE A 59 -15.67 21.25 29.64
C PHE A 59 -15.62 20.19 28.55
N GLY A 60 -16.14 19.01 28.90
CA GLY A 60 -16.41 17.92 27.98
C GLY A 60 -17.82 18.02 27.37
N GLY A 61 -17.99 17.30 26.26
CA GLY A 61 -19.28 16.96 25.67
C GLY A 61 -19.47 15.44 25.68
N ILE A 62 -20.71 15.04 25.99
CA ILE A 62 -21.20 13.72 26.37
C ILE A 62 -21.53 12.83 25.17
N CYS A 63 -21.31 11.51 25.30
CA CYS A 63 -22.15 10.47 24.66
C CYS A 63 -22.43 9.35 25.68
N LEU A 64 -23.72 9.16 26.02
CA LEU A 64 -24.24 8.01 26.77
C LEU A 64 -25.13 7.18 25.86
N ALA A 65 -24.76 5.91 25.67
CA ALA A 65 -25.65 4.76 25.82
C ALA A 65 -24.82 3.47 25.93
N ASN A 66 -24.65 3.00 27.17
CA ASN A 66 -24.35 1.62 27.60
C ASN A 66 -23.00 0.96 27.26
N ARG A 67 -21.92 1.43 27.91
CA ARG A 67 -21.04 0.71 28.86
C ARG A 67 -19.73 1.50 29.00
N GLN A 68 -19.39 1.89 30.22
CA GLN A 68 -18.32 2.86 30.51
C GLN A 68 -16.93 2.23 30.39
N CYS A 69 -16.04 2.89 29.65
CA CYS A 69 -14.60 2.73 29.82
C CYS A 69 -14.19 3.81 30.84
N GLY A 70 -13.62 3.37 31.98
CA GLY A 70 -13.39 4.22 33.15
C GLY A 70 -12.51 5.43 32.85
N GLN A 71 -12.60 6.47 33.69
CA GLN A 71 -11.71 7.64 33.60
C GLN A 71 -10.25 7.20 33.73
N LEU A 72 -9.42 7.65 32.80
CA LEU A 72 -7.98 7.49 32.89
C LEU A 72 -7.42 8.42 33.98
N PRO A 73 -6.33 8.02 34.67
CA PRO A 73 -5.61 8.90 35.58
C PRO A 73 -5.15 10.20 34.89
N PRO A 74 -5.06 11.33 35.61
CA PRO A 74 -4.71 12.64 35.05
C PRO A 74 -3.35 12.73 34.35
N ASN A 75 -2.51 11.71 34.52
CA ASN A 75 -1.17 11.55 33.98
C ASN A 75 -1.12 10.76 32.65
N CYS A 76 -2.27 10.43 32.05
CA CYS A 76 -2.37 9.71 30.78
C CYS A 76 -2.79 10.61 29.59
N SER A 77 -2.18 11.79 29.44
CA SER A 77 -2.41 12.66 28.28
C SER A 77 -1.82 12.06 27.00
N GLY A 78 -2.65 11.81 25.98
CA GLY A 78 -2.23 11.34 24.64
C GLY A 78 -2.68 9.92 24.26
N LEU A 79 -3.41 9.21 25.13
CA LEU A 79 -4.03 7.93 24.79
C LEU A 79 -5.32 8.16 24.00
N GLN A 80 -5.47 7.45 22.89
CA GLN A 80 -6.72 7.37 22.15
C GLN A 80 -7.41 6.05 22.53
N CYS A 81 -8.60 6.16 23.12
CA CYS A 81 -9.51 5.03 23.30
C CYS A 81 -10.45 4.94 22.10
N PHE A 82 -10.63 3.75 21.55
CA PHE A 82 -11.67 3.49 20.56
C PHE A 82 -12.42 2.21 20.92
N SER A 83 -13.73 2.19 20.64
CA SER A 83 -14.58 1.02 20.82
C SER A 83 -14.86 0.35 19.48
N VAL A 84 -14.75 -0.98 19.44
CA VAL A 84 -15.24 -1.79 18.32
C VAL A 84 -16.17 -2.85 18.88
N GLY A 85 -17.47 -2.73 18.59
CA GLY A 85 -18.51 -3.55 19.21
C GLY A 85 -18.50 -3.40 20.73
N ASN A 86 -18.49 -4.52 21.45
CA ASN A 86 -18.57 -4.55 22.92
C ASN A 86 -17.19 -4.50 23.62
N LYS A 87 -16.13 -4.08 22.90
CA LYS A 87 -14.74 -4.06 23.41
C LYS A 87 -14.12 -2.66 23.25
N CYS A 88 -13.43 -2.19 24.29
CA CYS A 88 -12.60 -0.98 24.27
C CYS A 88 -11.13 -1.36 24.06
N PHE A 89 -10.41 -0.55 23.28
CA PHE A 89 -8.98 -0.69 23.03
C PHE A 89 -8.25 0.60 23.39
N LEU A 90 -7.04 0.46 23.93
CA LEU A 90 -6.13 1.54 24.28
C LEU A 90 -4.90 1.49 23.36
N SER A 91 -4.56 2.61 22.73
CA SER A 91 -3.33 2.75 21.94
C SER A 91 -2.21 3.28 22.85
N SER A 92 -1.26 2.44 23.28
CA SER A 92 -0.09 2.91 24.05
C SER A 92 1.10 3.15 23.12
N LYS A 93 1.47 4.41 22.91
CA LYS A 93 2.76 4.76 22.29
C LYS A 93 3.80 5.27 23.29
N HIS A 94 3.40 5.67 24.51
CA HIS A 94 4.31 6.18 25.54
C HIS A 94 3.84 5.79 26.95
N CYS A 95 4.14 4.56 27.38
CA CYS A 95 4.30 4.23 28.80
C CYS A 95 5.62 3.47 28.92
N LYS A 96 6.71 4.19 29.19
CA LYS A 96 7.82 3.58 29.94
C LYS A 96 7.51 3.84 31.40
N ASP A 97 7.53 2.76 32.18
CA ASP A 97 7.45 2.74 33.65
C ASP A 97 6.05 2.99 34.25
N PHE A 98 5.16 2.01 34.10
CA PHE A 98 4.11 1.77 35.10
C PHE A 98 3.76 0.28 35.16
N ASP A 99 3.93 -0.31 36.35
CA ASP A 99 3.62 -1.70 36.65
C ASP A 99 2.12 -1.84 36.96
N CYS A 100 1.37 -2.49 36.06
CA CYS A 100 -0.05 -2.83 36.26
C CYS A 100 -0.22 -4.22 36.89
N GLY A 101 0.80 -4.74 37.58
CA GLY A 101 0.81 -6.07 38.18
C GLY A 101 0.58 -6.07 39.71
N SER A 102 -0.60 -5.67 40.18
CA SER A 102 -1.04 -6.08 41.52
C SER A 102 -2.56 -6.16 41.62
N HIS A 103 -3.13 -7.18 40.98
CA HIS A 103 -4.32 -7.92 41.44
C HIS A 103 -4.64 -8.91 40.31
N LEU A 104 -4.09 -10.12 40.40
CA LEU A 104 -4.64 -11.38 39.90
C LEU A 104 -3.59 -12.47 40.14
N SER A 105 -3.80 -13.23 41.22
CA SER A 105 -3.03 -14.40 41.58
C SER A 105 -3.50 -15.62 40.78
N SER A 106 -2.58 -16.33 40.11
CA SER A 106 -2.48 -17.80 40.20
C SER A 106 -1.31 -18.33 39.37
N SER A 107 -0.41 -18.99 40.11
CA SER A 107 0.64 -19.95 39.79
C SER A 107 0.48 -20.85 38.54
N VAL A 108 1.58 -21.09 37.81
CA VAL A 108 2.21 -22.40 37.44
C VAL A 108 3.63 -22.12 36.86
N PRO A 109 4.66 -22.97 37.09
CA PRO A 109 6.07 -22.58 36.96
C PRO A 109 6.72 -22.90 35.61
N ALA A 110 7.74 -22.11 35.27
CA ALA A 110 8.66 -22.35 34.16
C ALA A 110 9.89 -23.14 34.61
N SER A 111 10.22 -24.19 33.87
CA SER A 111 11.54 -24.81 33.86
C SER A 111 11.89 -25.17 32.42
N TYR A 112 12.96 -24.59 31.89
CA TYR A 112 14.03 -25.23 31.12
C TYR A 112 14.98 -24.14 30.61
N ALA A 113 16.14 -24.05 31.26
CA ALA A 113 17.29 -23.30 30.79
C ALA A 113 18.50 -24.25 30.81
N THR A 114 19.10 -24.48 29.65
CA THR A 114 20.49 -24.94 29.46
C THR A 114 20.89 -24.43 28.06
N ALA A 115 21.71 -23.38 27.99
CA ALA A 115 23.17 -23.40 27.97
C ALA A 115 23.75 -23.73 26.57
N SER A 116 24.41 -22.74 25.96
CA SER A 116 25.51 -23.01 25.03
C SER A 116 26.58 -21.93 25.15
N SER A 117 27.81 -22.40 25.28
CA SER A 117 29.04 -21.70 25.58
C SER A 117 29.77 -21.19 24.34
N SER A 118 30.61 -20.17 24.58
CA SER A 118 31.96 -19.96 24.05
C SER A 118 32.20 -19.88 22.53
N GLY A 119 32.41 -18.64 22.07
CA GLY A 119 33.74 -18.17 21.65
C GLY A 119 34.23 -18.52 20.25
N THR A 120 34.31 -17.52 19.37
CA THR A 120 35.51 -17.29 18.55
C THR A 120 35.53 -15.85 18.01
N THR A 121 36.67 -15.19 18.21
CA THR A 121 37.03 -13.88 17.65
C THR A 121 37.35 -14.03 16.16
N GLY A 122 36.63 -13.30 15.30
CA GLY A 122 36.91 -13.21 13.87
C GLY A 122 36.59 -11.80 13.39
N SER A 123 37.65 -11.02 13.14
CA SER A 123 37.59 -9.69 12.55
C SER A 123 37.08 -9.81 11.11
N SER A 124 35.96 -9.14 10.77
CA SER A 124 35.53 -8.98 9.39
C SER A 124 35.01 -7.56 9.14
N VAL A 125 35.48 -7.04 8.01
CA VAL A 125 35.30 -5.69 7.49
C VAL A 125 33.82 -5.40 7.29
N GLY A 126 33.33 -4.36 7.96
CA GLY A 126 31.95 -3.90 7.87
C GLY A 126 31.63 -3.37 6.47
N THR A 127 30.82 -4.14 5.74
CA THR A 127 29.93 -3.60 4.71
C THR A 127 28.52 -3.69 5.29
N SER A 128 28.08 -2.62 5.95
CA SER A 128 26.71 -2.49 6.44
C SER A 128 25.78 -2.21 5.27
N SER A 129 25.38 -3.25 4.53
CA SER A 129 24.10 -3.22 3.82
C SER A 129 23.03 -3.34 4.90
N ALA A 130 22.48 -2.20 5.31
CA ALA A 130 21.39 -2.13 6.26
C ALA A 130 20.13 -2.76 5.63
N SER A 131 20.01 -4.09 5.76
CA SER A 131 18.70 -4.73 5.70
C SER A 131 17.84 -4.06 6.78
N PRO A 132 16.61 -3.62 6.49
CA PRO A 132 15.74 -3.09 7.51
C PRO A 132 15.39 -4.22 8.48
N ASP A 133 16.12 -4.31 9.59
CA ASP A 133 15.76 -5.20 10.70
C ASP A 133 14.37 -4.83 11.18
N LEU A 134 13.49 -5.83 11.29
CA LEU A 134 12.15 -5.66 11.81
C LEU A 134 12.23 -5.02 13.20
N THR A 135 11.53 -3.90 13.39
CA THR A 135 11.58 -3.21 14.68
C THR A 135 10.74 -3.98 15.71
N ASN A 136 11.06 -3.82 17.00
CA ASN A 136 10.21 -4.36 18.07
C ASN A 136 8.75 -3.89 17.97
N SER A 137 8.50 -2.68 17.45
CA SER A 137 7.15 -2.20 17.18
C SER A 137 6.46 -2.97 16.05
N ASP A 138 7.20 -3.37 15.00
CA ASP A 138 6.67 -4.17 13.90
C ASP A 138 6.22 -5.55 14.40
N LEU A 139 7.06 -6.21 15.20
CA LEU A 139 6.73 -7.51 15.81
C LEU A 139 5.54 -7.41 16.77
N SER A 140 5.49 -6.36 17.61
CA SER A 140 4.35 -6.13 18.51
C SER A 140 3.05 -5.86 17.75
N ASN A 141 3.13 -5.25 16.56
CA ASN A 141 1.95 -5.01 15.74
C ASN A 141 1.38 -6.30 15.16
N LEU A 142 2.25 -7.25 14.78
CA LEU A 142 1.81 -8.55 14.25
C LEU A 142 1.03 -9.38 15.27
N THR A 143 1.42 -9.34 16.55
CA THR A 143 0.84 -10.21 17.59
C THR A 143 -0.61 -9.85 17.93
N TRP A 144 -0.98 -8.57 17.97
CA TRP A 144 -2.37 -8.17 18.25
C TRP A 144 -3.25 -8.13 17.01
N TYR A 145 -2.67 -7.85 15.84
CA TYR A 145 -3.43 -7.62 14.61
C TYR A 145 -3.76 -8.91 13.85
N LYS A 146 -2.83 -9.88 13.79
CA LYS A 146 -3.03 -11.19 13.12
C LYS A 146 -4.28 -11.95 13.60
N PRO A 147 -4.60 -12.04 14.92
CA PRO A 147 -5.77 -12.79 15.40
C PRO A 147 -7.13 -12.14 15.09
N LEU A 148 -7.16 -10.91 14.56
CA LEU A 148 -8.41 -10.21 14.26
C LEU A 148 -9.18 -10.85 13.09
N SER A 149 -10.49 -10.62 13.05
CA SER A 149 -11.31 -10.96 11.88
C SER A 149 -10.99 -10.07 10.68
N ALA A 150 -11.34 -10.52 9.49
CA ALA A 150 -11.20 -9.80 8.24
C ALA A 150 -11.91 -8.45 8.27
N GLN A 151 -13.12 -8.39 8.87
CA GLN A 151 -13.88 -7.15 9.01
C GLN A 151 -13.17 -6.17 9.96
N GLN A 152 -12.60 -6.67 11.07
CA GLN A 152 -11.85 -5.84 12.01
C GLN A 152 -10.59 -5.27 11.34
N LYS A 153 -9.84 -6.10 10.62
CA LYS A 153 -8.65 -5.70 9.85
C LYS A 153 -8.98 -4.63 8.80
N GLN A 154 -10.02 -4.86 8.00
CA GLN A 154 -10.50 -3.90 7.00
C GLN A 154 -10.94 -2.60 7.66
N ALA A 155 -11.73 -2.64 8.74
CA ALA A 155 -12.23 -1.46 9.43
C ALA A 155 -11.10 -0.60 10.02
N ILE A 156 -10.10 -1.23 10.67
CA ILE A 156 -8.94 -0.52 11.24
C ILE A 156 -8.18 0.22 10.16
N GLN A 157 -7.82 -0.43 9.07
CA GLN A 157 -7.08 0.23 8.00
C GLN A 157 -7.93 1.25 7.24
N TRP A 158 -9.22 0.97 7.04
CA TRP A 158 -10.14 1.91 6.40
C TRP A 158 -10.26 3.20 7.22
N ALA A 159 -10.35 3.10 8.55
CA ALA A 159 -10.35 4.29 9.41
C ALA A 159 -9.08 5.13 9.22
N LYS A 160 -7.90 4.51 9.07
CA LYS A 160 -6.64 5.21 8.80
C LYS A 160 -6.59 5.85 7.40
N ILE A 161 -7.15 5.18 6.37
CA ILE A 161 -7.34 5.76 5.04
C ILE A 161 -8.21 7.01 5.14
N GLN A 162 -9.36 6.93 5.80
CA GLN A 162 -10.28 8.06 5.94
C GLN A 162 -9.66 9.22 6.73
N ALA A 163 -8.95 8.92 7.82
CA ALA A 163 -8.29 9.92 8.65
C ALA A 163 -7.17 10.68 7.92
N THR A 164 -6.63 10.12 6.83
CA THR A 164 -5.53 10.72 6.05
C THR A 164 -5.91 10.92 4.58
N LYS A 165 -7.21 10.96 4.31
CA LYS A 165 -7.77 11.17 2.97
C LYS A 165 -7.37 12.55 2.46
N TYR A 166 -6.92 12.61 1.21
CA TYR A 166 -6.64 13.88 0.56
C TYR A 166 -7.95 14.55 0.10
N ASP A 167 -7.89 15.87 -0.05
CA ASP A 167 -8.87 16.58 -0.87
C ASP A 167 -8.69 16.14 -2.33
N ILE A 168 -9.75 15.61 -2.93
CA ILE A 168 -9.74 15.10 -4.29
C ILE A 168 -9.44 16.19 -5.33
N ASN A 169 -9.67 17.46 -4.99
CA ASN A 169 -9.35 18.59 -5.85
C ASN A 169 -7.94 19.15 -5.62
N ASN A 170 -7.23 18.66 -4.61
CA ASN A 170 -5.88 19.08 -4.25
C ASN A 170 -5.02 17.86 -3.89
N LEU A 171 -4.84 16.98 -4.89
CA LEU A 171 -4.07 15.75 -4.74
C LEU A 171 -2.56 16.05 -4.82
N PRO A 172 -1.72 15.40 -3.99
CA PRO A 172 -0.28 15.56 -4.07
C PRO A 172 0.24 14.97 -5.38
N THR A 173 1.16 15.68 -6.05
CA THR A 173 1.74 15.26 -7.34
C THR A 173 3.11 14.60 -7.19
N GLU A 174 3.75 14.70 -6.02
CA GLU A 174 5.09 14.19 -5.76
C GLU A 174 5.10 13.18 -4.59
N PHE A 175 5.75 12.04 -4.81
CA PHE A 175 6.03 11.02 -3.80
C PHE A 175 7.12 10.08 -4.34
N PRO A 176 8.10 9.58 -3.56
CA PRO A 176 8.32 9.70 -2.11
C PRO A 176 9.06 11.00 -1.70
N PRO A 177 9.34 11.24 -0.40
CA PRO A 177 10.07 12.44 0.02
C PRO A 177 11.42 12.63 -0.71
N PRO A 178 11.89 13.87 -0.89
CA PRO A 178 13.21 14.15 -1.44
C PRO A 178 14.32 13.44 -0.66
N GLY A 179 15.27 12.81 -1.35
CA GLY A 179 16.50 12.27 -0.76
C GLY A 179 16.58 10.74 -0.59
N SER A 180 15.51 10.00 -0.84
CA SER A 180 15.62 8.54 -1.05
C SER A 180 15.98 8.28 -2.50
N ASP A 181 17.14 7.68 -2.81
CA ASP A 181 17.39 7.09 -4.13
C ASP A 181 16.70 5.72 -4.18
N PRO A 182 15.48 5.65 -4.76
CA PRO A 182 14.69 4.44 -4.69
C PRO A 182 15.19 3.38 -5.69
N PHE A 183 16.01 3.76 -6.67
CA PHE A 183 16.56 2.85 -7.66
C PHE A 183 17.72 2.03 -7.12
N THR A 184 18.49 2.58 -6.20
CA THR A 184 19.58 1.83 -5.55
C THR A 184 19.01 0.69 -4.71
N VAL A 185 17.95 0.91 -3.93
CA VAL A 185 17.33 -0.15 -3.11
C VAL A 185 16.56 -1.20 -3.93
N LEU A 186 16.16 -0.86 -5.16
CA LEU A 186 15.55 -1.80 -6.11
C LEU A 186 16.54 -2.81 -6.69
N ARG A 187 17.84 -2.54 -6.55
CA ARG A 187 18.92 -3.46 -6.95
C ARG A 187 19.41 -4.31 -5.78
N ASP A 188 18.83 -4.14 -4.58
CA ASP A 188 19.20 -4.89 -3.38
C ASP A 188 18.19 -6.03 -3.13
N ALA A 189 18.64 -7.25 -3.34
CA ALA A 189 17.84 -8.45 -3.13
C ALA A 189 17.35 -8.61 -1.68
N ASN A 190 18.14 -8.22 -0.68
CA ASN A 190 17.73 -8.30 0.73
C ASN A 190 16.64 -7.28 1.03
N TYR A 191 16.75 -6.08 0.46
CA TYR A 191 15.70 -5.09 0.56
C TYR A 191 14.40 -5.59 -0.10
N LEU A 192 14.47 -6.21 -1.28
CA LEU A 192 13.31 -6.73 -1.99
C LEU A 192 12.68 -7.96 -1.30
N ARG A 193 13.48 -8.80 -0.63
CA ARG A 193 13.03 -10.00 0.10
C ARG A 193 11.87 -9.73 1.06
N ILE A 194 11.88 -8.57 1.73
CA ILE A 194 10.80 -8.15 2.64
C ILE A 194 9.44 -8.09 1.93
N SER A 195 9.40 -7.77 0.63
CA SER A 195 8.17 -7.79 -0.18
C SER A 195 7.48 -9.15 -0.20
N PHE A 196 8.22 -10.25 0.03
CA PHE A 196 7.71 -11.62 0.03
C PHE A 196 7.46 -12.16 1.44
N GLU A 197 8.31 -11.82 2.40
CA GLU A 197 8.31 -12.47 3.72
C GLU A 197 7.52 -11.71 4.79
N TRP A 198 7.30 -10.41 4.60
CA TRP A 198 6.61 -9.61 5.62
C TRP A 198 5.14 -10.02 5.77
N GLU A 199 4.75 -10.44 6.97
CA GLU A 199 3.41 -10.94 7.27
C GLU A 199 2.37 -9.85 7.59
N GLY A 200 2.82 -8.61 7.79
CA GLY A 200 1.96 -7.51 8.18
C GLY A 200 1.20 -6.89 7.01
N ASP A 201 0.07 -6.25 7.31
CA ASP A 201 -0.68 -5.49 6.31
C ASP A 201 -0.21 -4.05 6.14
N GLU A 202 0.73 -3.60 6.97
CA GLU A 202 1.33 -2.27 6.93
C GLU A 202 2.80 -2.35 6.57
N MET A 203 3.35 -1.34 5.89
CA MET A 203 4.77 -1.28 5.53
C MET A 203 5.62 -1.40 6.80
N PRO A 204 6.59 -2.32 6.85
CA PRO A 204 7.40 -2.53 8.04
C PRO A 204 8.29 -1.32 8.32
N GLY A 205 8.31 -0.85 9.57
CA GLY A 205 9.25 0.13 10.09
C GLY A 205 9.52 1.34 9.19
N ASN A 206 10.79 1.48 8.78
CA ASN A 206 11.34 2.55 7.94
C ASN A 206 11.31 2.21 6.43
N ARG A 207 10.64 1.13 6.02
CA ARG A 207 10.48 0.80 4.60
C ARG A 207 9.55 1.82 3.95
N ASN A 208 10.09 2.57 3.00
CA ASN A 208 9.30 3.46 2.16
C ASN A 208 8.71 2.70 0.97
N ARG A 209 7.54 3.12 0.50
CA ARG A 209 7.04 2.63 -0.78
C ARG A 209 7.96 3.10 -1.89
N LEU A 210 8.30 2.17 -2.77
CA LEU A 210 9.12 2.42 -3.94
C LEU A 210 8.36 3.24 -4.98
N VAL A 211 9.10 4.07 -5.73
CA VAL A 211 8.58 4.98 -6.77
C VAL A 211 7.79 4.30 -7.88
N PHE A 212 7.88 2.97 -8.04
CA PHE A 212 7.17 2.25 -9.09
C PHE A 212 5.65 2.22 -8.92
N SER A 213 5.11 2.73 -7.80
CA SER A 213 3.66 2.81 -7.61
C SER A 213 3.32 3.72 -6.41
N PRO A 214 3.70 5.01 -6.46
CA PRO A 214 3.79 5.82 -5.25
C PRO A 214 2.40 6.32 -4.81
N LEU A 215 1.58 6.74 -5.77
CA LEU A 215 0.29 7.38 -5.54
C LEU A 215 -0.84 6.49 -6.06
N ALA A 216 -1.90 6.33 -5.27
CA ALA A 216 -2.99 5.42 -5.59
C ALA A 216 -4.35 5.90 -5.08
N VAL A 217 -5.40 5.20 -5.50
CA VAL A 217 -6.67 5.13 -4.76
C VAL A 217 -6.83 3.75 -4.14
N ILE A 218 -7.52 3.70 -3.00
CA ILE A 218 -7.88 2.46 -2.31
C ILE A 218 -9.41 2.35 -2.23
N CYS A 219 -9.96 1.21 -2.63
CA CYS A 219 -11.37 0.91 -2.48
C CYS A 219 -11.54 -0.29 -1.54
N LYS A 220 -12.56 -0.28 -0.68
CA LYS A 220 -13.08 -1.53 -0.12
C LYS A 220 -13.61 -2.39 -1.24
N ILE A 221 -13.38 -3.69 -1.17
CA ILE A 221 -13.90 -4.63 -2.16
C ILE A 221 -14.48 -5.89 -1.52
N LYS A 222 -15.27 -6.60 -2.32
CA LYS A 222 -15.63 -8.00 -2.16
C LYS A 222 -15.12 -8.76 -3.38
N PHE A 223 -14.41 -9.85 -3.14
CA PHE A 223 -14.09 -10.83 -4.17
C PHE A 223 -15.16 -11.92 -4.12
N ASN A 224 -16.08 -11.88 -5.08
CA ASN A 224 -17.21 -12.80 -5.18
C ASN A 224 -16.82 -13.93 -6.12
N THR A 225 -16.79 -15.16 -5.63
CA THR A 225 -16.46 -16.36 -6.41
C THR A 225 -17.73 -16.97 -7.00
N PHE A 226 -17.61 -17.53 -8.20
CA PHE A 226 -18.72 -18.20 -8.89
C PHE A 226 -18.65 -19.70 -8.65
N GLN A 227 -19.52 -20.19 -7.75
CA GLN A 227 -19.50 -21.58 -7.28
C GLN A 227 -19.60 -22.63 -8.42
N ASN A 228 -20.23 -22.28 -9.54
CA ASN A 228 -20.38 -23.15 -10.70
C ASN A 228 -19.11 -23.29 -11.55
N THR A 229 -18.18 -22.33 -11.49
CA THR A 229 -16.92 -22.34 -12.27
C THR A 229 -15.67 -22.42 -11.40
N THR A 230 -15.79 -22.26 -10.08
CA THR A 230 -14.68 -22.38 -9.12
C THR A 230 -14.50 -23.78 -8.57
N SER A 231 -15.30 -24.77 -9.01
CA SER A 231 -15.33 -26.13 -8.44
C SER A 231 -13.98 -26.86 -8.52
N GLY A 232 -13.08 -26.42 -9.40
CA GLY A 232 -11.72 -26.95 -9.51
C GLY A 232 -10.66 -26.20 -8.69
N TYR A 233 -10.94 -25.01 -8.15
CA TYR A 233 -9.98 -24.20 -7.39
C TYR A 233 -10.31 -24.20 -5.90
N THR A 234 -9.32 -23.89 -5.07
CA THR A 234 -9.44 -24.01 -3.60
C THR A 234 -9.14 -22.69 -2.88
N GLY A 235 -9.39 -22.65 -1.56
CA GLY A 235 -9.04 -21.51 -0.70
C GLY A 235 -9.84 -20.25 -1.00
N ILE A 236 -9.17 -19.12 -1.20
CA ILE A 236 -9.80 -17.83 -1.55
C ILE A 236 -10.47 -17.88 -2.92
N PHE A 237 -9.98 -18.69 -3.85
CA PHE A 237 -10.61 -18.86 -5.16
C PHE A 237 -11.98 -19.56 -5.08
N GLN A 238 -12.26 -20.24 -3.96
CA GLN A 238 -13.55 -20.85 -3.70
C GLN A 238 -14.39 -20.02 -2.72
N SER A 239 -13.77 -19.53 -1.65
CA SER A 239 -14.46 -18.81 -0.55
C SER A 239 -14.66 -17.32 -0.81
N GLY A 240 -13.94 -16.73 -1.76
CA GLY A 240 -13.94 -15.28 -1.96
C GLY A 240 -13.38 -14.55 -0.75
N GLY A 241 -13.82 -13.31 -0.52
CA GLY A 241 -13.51 -12.58 0.71
C GLY A 241 -13.68 -11.08 0.60
N ILE A 242 -13.43 -10.38 1.71
CA ILE A 242 -13.42 -8.91 1.75
C ILE A 242 -12.00 -8.38 1.81
N GLY A 243 -11.81 -7.18 1.28
CA GLY A 243 -10.47 -6.70 1.03
C GLY A 243 -10.35 -5.24 0.68
N PHE A 244 -9.15 -4.88 0.24
CA PHE A 244 -8.88 -3.66 -0.49
C PHE A 244 -8.37 -3.97 -1.89
N ILE A 245 -8.70 -3.11 -2.84
CA ILE A 245 -7.93 -3.00 -4.08
C ILE A 245 -7.22 -1.65 -4.09
N ARG A 246 -5.95 -1.67 -4.45
CA ARG A 246 -5.11 -0.51 -4.68
C ARG A 246 -4.90 -0.34 -6.17
N LEU A 247 -5.39 0.77 -6.69
CA LEU A 247 -5.28 1.14 -8.10
C LEU A 247 -4.30 2.30 -8.22
N SER A 248 -3.18 2.03 -8.87
CA SER A 248 -2.03 2.93 -8.93
C SER A 248 -1.45 3.04 -10.32
N ILE A 249 -0.58 4.02 -10.51
CA ILE A 249 0.23 4.18 -11.71
C ILE A 249 1.69 4.11 -11.32
N ASN A 250 2.47 3.48 -12.18
CA ASN A 250 3.90 3.44 -12.04
C ASN A 250 4.52 4.81 -12.40
N GLY A 251 5.08 5.48 -11.40
CA GLY A 251 5.53 6.87 -11.49
C GLY A 251 6.91 7.08 -12.14
N VAL A 252 7.56 6.00 -12.59
CA VAL A 252 8.97 6.01 -13.00
C VAL A 252 9.16 6.09 -14.51
N ARG A 253 8.08 5.91 -15.28
CA ARG A 253 8.15 5.70 -16.72
C ARG A 253 7.47 6.84 -17.47
N ALA A 254 7.99 7.14 -18.66
CA ALA A 254 7.36 8.09 -19.58
C ALA A 254 6.00 7.58 -20.13
N SER A 255 5.74 6.29 -19.97
CA SER A 255 4.52 5.59 -20.39
C SER A 255 3.52 5.54 -19.24
N PHE A 256 2.23 5.69 -19.56
CA PHE A 256 1.15 5.44 -18.62
C PHE A 256 1.13 3.95 -18.29
N ASP A 257 1.41 3.59 -17.04
CA ASP A 257 1.59 2.20 -16.62
C ASP A 257 0.73 1.89 -15.38
N PRO A 258 -0.55 1.53 -15.59
CA PRO A 258 -1.48 1.23 -14.51
C PRO A 258 -1.17 -0.14 -13.88
N THR A 259 -1.27 -0.20 -12.56
CA THR A 259 -1.04 -1.42 -11.76
C THR A 259 -2.12 -1.59 -10.71
N ALA A 260 -2.64 -2.81 -10.57
CA ALA A 260 -3.68 -3.13 -9.60
C ALA A 260 -3.18 -4.21 -8.63
N SER A 261 -3.35 -3.98 -7.34
CA SER A 261 -3.06 -5.00 -6.33
C SER A 261 -4.22 -5.13 -5.38
N MET A 262 -4.60 -6.37 -5.08
CA MET A 262 -5.72 -6.70 -4.20
C MET A 262 -5.20 -7.33 -2.92
N LYS A 263 -5.78 -6.99 -1.78
CA LYS A 263 -5.56 -7.65 -0.49
C LYS A 263 -6.89 -8.22 -0.03
N ILE A 264 -6.94 -9.52 0.22
CA ILE A 264 -8.05 -10.20 0.88
C ILE A 264 -7.66 -10.46 2.32
N TYR A 265 -8.45 -9.91 3.24
CA TYR A 265 -8.27 -10.14 4.67
C TYR A 265 -8.74 -11.53 5.03
N VAL A 266 -7.99 -12.20 5.90
CA VAL A 266 -8.31 -13.56 6.37
C VAL A 266 -8.48 -13.54 7.88
N ASP A 267 -9.55 -14.17 8.38
CA ASP A 267 -9.82 -14.24 9.81
C ASP A 267 -8.68 -14.96 10.55
N GLY A 268 -8.17 -14.35 11.64
CA GLY A 268 -7.18 -14.96 12.52
C GLY A 268 -5.81 -15.28 11.90
N LYS A 269 -5.59 -14.91 10.63
CA LYS A 269 -4.41 -15.30 9.83
C LYS A 269 -3.83 -14.11 9.07
N ILE A 270 -2.71 -14.34 8.41
CA ILE A 270 -2.13 -13.34 7.51
C ILE A 270 -3.06 -13.10 6.31
N SER A 271 -3.19 -11.84 5.89
CA SER A 271 -3.97 -11.48 4.71
C SER A 271 -3.27 -11.96 3.44
N GLN A 272 -4.05 -12.33 2.44
CA GLN A 272 -3.53 -12.80 1.16
C GLN A 272 -3.61 -11.69 0.12
N ASN A 273 -2.54 -11.51 -0.65
CA ASN A 273 -2.46 -10.42 -1.61
C ASN A 273 -2.32 -10.96 -3.04
N PHE A 274 -2.86 -10.24 -3.98
CA PHE A 274 -2.74 -10.48 -5.41
C PHE A 274 -2.08 -9.25 -6.01
N ASN A 275 -1.08 -9.47 -6.85
CA ASN A 275 -0.42 -8.40 -7.56
C ASN A 275 -0.69 -8.62 -9.04
N PHE A 276 -1.36 -7.66 -9.65
CA PHE A 276 -1.76 -7.73 -11.05
C PHE A 276 -1.02 -6.65 -11.82
N ILE A 277 -0.18 -7.09 -12.75
CA ILE A 277 0.60 -6.24 -13.63
C ILE A 277 0.41 -6.78 -15.05
N LYS A 278 0.35 -5.89 -16.03
CA LYS A 278 0.22 -6.26 -17.44
C LYS A 278 1.61 -6.62 -17.98
N ASP A 279 2.47 -5.62 -18.01
CA ASP A 279 3.86 -5.69 -18.42
C ASP A 279 4.63 -4.57 -17.70
N ALA A 280 5.95 -4.48 -17.92
CA ALA A 280 6.76 -3.41 -17.33
C ALA A 280 6.92 -2.20 -18.25
N VAL A 281 6.23 -2.11 -19.40
CA VAL A 281 6.38 -1.03 -20.40
C VAL A 281 5.21 -0.05 -20.36
N GLY A 282 4.03 -0.48 -19.90
CA GLY A 282 2.81 0.29 -19.82
C GLY A 282 2.00 0.30 -21.12
N GLN A 283 1.29 1.40 -21.35
CA GLN A 283 0.35 1.55 -22.49
C GLN A 283 0.50 2.90 -23.22
N GLY A 284 1.71 3.45 -23.23
CA GLY A 284 2.06 4.66 -23.98
C GLY A 284 1.35 5.89 -23.43
N SER A 285 0.79 6.71 -24.31
CA SER A 285 0.05 7.92 -23.94
C SER A 285 -1.42 7.68 -23.60
N ASN A 286 -1.93 6.45 -23.73
CA ASN A 286 -3.33 6.15 -23.47
C ASN A 286 -3.58 6.11 -21.95
N LYS A 287 -4.32 7.10 -21.43
CA LYS A 287 -4.61 7.23 -20.00
C LYS A 287 -5.86 6.47 -19.53
N ASN A 288 -6.44 5.62 -20.39
CA ASN A 288 -7.53 4.75 -19.95
C ASN A 288 -6.98 3.66 -19.03
N TYR A 289 -7.17 3.82 -17.71
CA TYR A 289 -6.74 2.86 -16.69
C TYR A 289 -7.23 1.43 -16.94
N PHE A 290 -8.41 1.30 -17.56
CA PHE A 290 -9.09 0.03 -17.81
C PHE A 290 -8.88 -0.50 -19.23
N LEU A 291 -7.85 -0.05 -19.93
CA LEU A 291 -7.55 -0.50 -21.29
C LEU A 291 -7.16 -1.98 -21.35
N ASN A 292 -6.35 -2.43 -20.39
CA ASN A 292 -5.72 -3.74 -20.42
C ASN A 292 -6.14 -4.61 -19.23
N SER A 293 -6.05 -5.92 -19.43
CA SER A 293 -6.14 -6.88 -18.32
C SER A 293 -4.81 -6.96 -17.58
N PHE A 294 -4.88 -7.31 -16.30
CA PHE A 294 -3.70 -7.49 -15.45
C PHE A 294 -3.63 -8.93 -14.94
N SER A 295 -2.43 -9.47 -14.74
CA SER A 295 -2.23 -10.84 -14.24
C SER A 295 -1.10 -10.93 -13.21
N ASN A 296 -1.08 -12.01 -12.44
CA ASN A 296 0.09 -12.42 -11.65
C ASN A 296 1.29 -12.83 -12.51
N ASN A 297 1.06 -13.13 -13.80
CA ASN A 297 2.09 -13.38 -14.79
C ASN A 297 2.21 -12.17 -15.71
N MET A 298 3.35 -11.49 -15.64
CA MET A 298 3.65 -10.34 -16.49
C MET A 298 4.10 -10.80 -17.87
N GLU A 299 3.66 -10.07 -18.89
CA GLU A 299 4.21 -10.22 -20.24
C GLU A 299 5.65 -9.68 -20.27
N ARG A 300 6.57 -10.50 -20.78
CA ARG A 300 7.96 -10.12 -20.95
C ARG A 300 8.12 -9.22 -22.17
N ASN A 301 8.88 -8.14 -22.02
CA ASN A 301 9.21 -7.23 -23.11
C ASN A 301 10.74 -7.16 -23.32
N PRO A 302 11.24 -7.10 -24.57
CA PRO A 302 12.67 -6.92 -24.84
C PRO A 302 13.27 -5.64 -24.23
N THR A 303 12.45 -4.63 -23.94
CA THR A 303 12.87 -3.34 -23.36
C THR A 303 12.81 -3.29 -21.83
N ASP A 304 12.54 -4.43 -21.19
CA ASP A 304 12.50 -4.54 -19.74
C ASP A 304 13.86 -4.19 -19.10
N ASN A 305 13.82 -3.54 -17.93
CA ASN A 305 15.02 -3.14 -17.19
C ASN A 305 15.71 -4.37 -16.60
N GLN A 306 16.73 -4.87 -17.29
CA GLN A 306 17.41 -6.12 -16.93
C GLN A 306 18.05 -6.10 -15.54
N ASP A 307 18.52 -4.94 -15.05
CA ASP A 307 19.09 -4.84 -13.70
C ASP A 307 18.03 -5.05 -12.62
N THR A 308 16.85 -4.45 -12.82
CA THR A 308 15.73 -4.60 -11.88
C THR A 308 15.28 -6.06 -11.86
N PHE A 309 15.09 -6.66 -13.03
CA PHE A 309 14.69 -8.07 -13.13
C PHE A 309 15.75 -9.05 -12.60
N ARG A 310 17.04 -8.74 -12.76
CA ARG A 310 18.12 -9.51 -12.13
C ARG A 310 18.00 -9.48 -10.61
N ALA A 311 17.83 -8.30 -10.00
CA ALA A 311 17.65 -8.18 -8.56
C ALA A 311 16.40 -8.91 -8.04
N PHE A 312 15.29 -8.89 -8.80
CA PHE A 312 14.11 -9.70 -8.47
C PHE A 312 14.40 -11.20 -8.51
N ASN A 313 15.14 -11.69 -9.50
CA ASN A 313 15.52 -13.11 -9.57
C ASN A 313 16.50 -13.48 -8.44
N GLU A 314 17.48 -12.64 -8.15
CA GLU A 314 18.38 -12.83 -6.99
C GLU A 314 17.61 -12.85 -5.68
N THR A 315 16.55 -12.02 -5.56
CA THR A 315 15.64 -12.05 -4.40
C THR A 315 14.95 -13.39 -4.28
N ILE A 316 14.42 -13.92 -5.39
CA ILE A 316 13.79 -15.24 -5.43
C ILE A 316 14.77 -16.33 -4.98
N ASP A 317 16.02 -16.27 -5.44
CA ASP A 317 17.05 -17.25 -5.11
C ASP A 317 17.40 -17.30 -3.61
N ILE A 318 17.20 -16.20 -2.89
CA ILE A 318 17.46 -16.11 -1.43
C ILE A 318 16.22 -16.32 -0.55
N LEU A 319 15.03 -16.52 -1.12
CA LEU A 319 13.82 -16.85 -0.35
C LEU A 319 13.96 -18.21 0.34
N ASN A 320 13.20 -18.44 1.42
CA ASN A 320 13.19 -19.75 2.07
C ASN A 320 12.57 -20.83 1.14
N GLY A 321 12.97 -22.10 1.31
CA GLY A 321 12.48 -23.24 0.51
C GLY A 321 13.39 -23.60 -0.68
N GLY A 322 13.03 -24.64 -1.43
CA GLY A 322 13.76 -25.04 -2.64
C GLY A 322 13.30 -24.30 -3.91
N PRO A 323 13.93 -24.54 -5.07
CA PRO A 323 13.50 -23.95 -6.35
C PRO A 323 12.03 -24.21 -6.68
N LEU A 324 11.47 -25.32 -6.17
CA LEU A 324 10.06 -25.65 -6.36
C LEU A 324 9.09 -25.02 -5.33
N ASP A 325 9.62 -24.33 -4.32
CA ASP A 325 8.81 -23.66 -3.30
C ASP A 325 8.71 -22.16 -3.53
N ARG A 326 9.47 -21.61 -4.48
CA ARG A 326 9.67 -20.17 -4.71
C ARG A 326 9.06 -19.76 -6.06
N PRO A 327 8.79 -18.47 -6.33
CA PRO A 327 8.27 -18.04 -7.62
C PRO A 327 9.20 -18.47 -8.76
N SER A 328 8.65 -18.81 -9.92
CA SER A 328 9.45 -19.35 -11.04
C SER A 328 10.36 -18.30 -11.68
N SER A 329 10.00 -17.02 -11.58
CA SER A 329 10.82 -15.88 -12.01
C SER A 329 10.23 -14.56 -11.49
N GLY A 330 10.97 -13.46 -11.66
CA GLY A 330 10.45 -12.11 -11.43
C GLY A 330 9.26 -11.71 -12.30
N TYR A 331 8.86 -12.51 -13.30
CA TYR A 331 7.68 -12.28 -14.15
C TYR A 331 6.45 -13.08 -13.71
N SER A 332 6.58 -14.04 -12.81
CA SER A 332 5.52 -14.99 -12.50
C SER A 332 5.44 -15.19 -10.99
N LEU A 333 4.47 -14.53 -10.37
CA LEU A 333 4.14 -14.76 -8.96
C LEU A 333 3.14 -15.91 -8.86
N GLY A 334 3.39 -16.87 -7.95
CA GLY A 334 2.44 -17.96 -7.76
C GLY A 334 1.18 -17.51 -7.01
N LEU A 335 0.18 -18.38 -7.01
CA LEU A 335 -1.11 -18.16 -6.37
C LEU A 335 -1.44 -19.24 -5.31
N TYR A 336 -0.44 -20.02 -4.92
CA TYR A 336 -0.60 -21.16 -4.01
C TYR A 336 -1.05 -20.72 -2.60
N GLU A 337 -0.50 -19.62 -2.09
CA GLU A 337 -0.83 -19.11 -0.75
C GLU A 337 -2.30 -18.69 -0.64
N GLN A 338 -2.85 -18.13 -1.72
CA GLN A 338 -4.23 -17.72 -1.86
C GLN A 338 -5.14 -18.95 -1.96
N ALA A 339 -4.66 -20.02 -2.61
CA ALA A 339 -5.39 -21.27 -2.75
C ALA A 339 -5.33 -22.16 -1.49
N SER A 340 -4.39 -21.95 -0.58
CA SER A 340 -4.19 -22.83 0.59
C SER A 340 -5.07 -22.51 1.79
N ILE A 341 -5.80 -21.39 1.75
CA ILE A 341 -6.58 -20.90 2.89
C ILE A 341 -7.91 -20.29 2.44
N HIS A 342 -8.96 -20.52 3.22
CA HIS A 342 -10.25 -19.85 3.04
C HIS A 342 -10.27 -18.49 3.74
N SER A 343 -11.17 -17.59 3.34
CA SER A 343 -11.26 -16.24 3.93
C SER A 343 -11.63 -16.22 5.41
N ASP A 344 -12.27 -17.28 5.91
CA ASP A 344 -12.55 -17.50 7.35
C ASP A 344 -11.34 -18.04 8.15
N GLY A 345 -10.17 -18.14 7.51
CA GLY A 345 -8.93 -18.57 8.15
C GLY A 345 -8.76 -20.07 8.28
N THR A 346 -9.73 -20.86 7.84
CA THR A 346 -9.61 -22.33 7.80
C THR A 346 -8.67 -22.74 6.67
N PRO A 347 -7.70 -23.65 6.92
CA PRO A 347 -6.82 -24.17 5.88
C PRO A 347 -7.59 -25.11 4.95
N VAL A 348 -7.21 -25.15 3.67
CA VAL A 348 -7.75 -26.14 2.73
C VAL A 348 -7.27 -27.54 3.13
N THR A 349 -8.21 -28.47 3.21
CA THR A 349 -7.93 -29.90 3.43
C THR A 349 -7.90 -30.62 2.08
N GLY A 350 -6.80 -31.34 1.78
CA GLY A 350 -6.63 -32.06 0.52
C GLY A 350 -5.74 -31.32 -0.50
N PRO A 351 -5.87 -31.63 -1.81
CA PRO A 351 -5.08 -30.98 -2.84
C PRO A 351 -5.34 -29.48 -2.91
N ILE A 352 -4.26 -28.68 -2.94
CA ILE A 352 -4.34 -27.23 -3.10
C ILE A 352 -4.25 -26.91 -4.57
N VAL A 353 -5.37 -26.44 -5.14
CA VAL A 353 -5.48 -26.11 -6.55
C VAL A 353 -5.57 -24.60 -6.72
N ALA A 354 -4.50 -24.01 -7.26
CA ALA A 354 -4.41 -22.62 -7.64
C ALA A 354 -4.46 -22.46 -9.16
N PRO A 355 -4.97 -21.33 -9.69
CA PRO A 355 -4.73 -20.97 -11.07
C PRO A 355 -3.24 -20.67 -11.28
N TRP A 356 -2.73 -21.05 -12.44
CA TRP A 356 -1.41 -20.62 -12.91
C TRP A 356 -1.47 -19.15 -13.36
N ASP A 357 -2.49 -18.78 -14.13
CA ASP A 357 -2.80 -17.38 -14.52
C ASP A 357 -4.11 -16.94 -13.86
N GLY A 358 -4.02 -15.96 -12.98
CA GLY A 358 -5.14 -15.26 -12.37
C GLY A 358 -5.23 -13.86 -12.95
N ARG A 359 -6.23 -13.63 -13.80
CA ARG A 359 -6.33 -12.42 -14.63
C ARG A 359 -7.52 -11.56 -14.23
N ALA A 360 -7.23 -10.32 -13.86
CA ALA A 360 -8.22 -9.28 -13.64
C ALA A 360 -8.52 -8.57 -14.97
N VAL A 361 -9.68 -8.88 -15.56
CA VAL A 361 -10.17 -8.29 -16.81
C VAL A 361 -11.11 -7.13 -16.46
N PRO A 362 -10.83 -5.89 -16.92
CA PRO A 362 -11.66 -4.74 -16.60
C PRO A 362 -13.13 -4.96 -16.98
N HIS A 363 -14.04 -4.46 -16.15
CA HIS A 363 -15.45 -4.44 -16.53
C HIS A 363 -15.65 -3.52 -17.75
N PRO A 364 -16.39 -3.94 -18.80
CA PRO A 364 -16.49 -3.18 -20.05
C PRO A 364 -17.10 -1.78 -19.89
N ASP A 365 -17.87 -1.55 -18.81
CA ASP A 365 -18.48 -0.25 -18.52
C ASP A 365 -17.51 0.75 -17.88
N LEU A 366 -16.34 0.29 -17.43
CA LEU A 366 -15.31 1.15 -16.85
C LEU A 366 -14.38 1.64 -17.96
N LYS A 367 -14.56 2.91 -18.35
CA LYS A 367 -13.72 3.58 -19.35
C LYS A 367 -13.38 4.99 -18.88
N ILE A 368 -12.09 5.31 -18.98
CA ILE A 368 -11.59 6.68 -18.83
C ILE A 368 -11.20 7.17 -20.22
N ASP A 369 -11.44 8.46 -20.51
CA ASP A 369 -10.99 9.07 -21.75
C ASP A 369 -9.47 8.90 -21.92
N PRO A 370 -9.00 8.22 -22.98
CA PRO A 370 -7.57 8.05 -23.26
C PRO A 370 -6.76 9.35 -23.26
N ALA A 371 -7.39 10.48 -23.59
CA ALA A 371 -6.75 11.79 -23.70
C ALA A 371 -6.92 12.67 -22.44
N THR A 372 -7.50 12.15 -21.35
CA THR A 372 -7.78 12.97 -20.15
C THR A 372 -6.52 13.68 -19.63
N THR A 373 -6.69 14.92 -19.19
CA THR A 373 -5.65 15.68 -18.48
C THR A 373 -5.82 15.63 -16.97
N LYS A 374 -6.89 14.99 -16.49
CA LYS A 374 -7.18 14.85 -15.07
C LYS A 374 -6.23 13.84 -14.42
N ASP A 375 -6.03 14.02 -13.12
CA ASP A 375 -5.35 13.02 -12.31
C ASP A 375 -6.16 11.72 -12.30
N ASN A 376 -5.48 10.58 -12.47
CA ASN A 376 -6.16 9.30 -12.55
C ASN A 376 -6.84 8.90 -11.25
N ARG A 377 -6.34 9.36 -10.09
CA ARG A 377 -7.00 9.15 -8.81
C ARG A 377 -8.33 9.88 -8.77
N TRP A 378 -8.41 11.07 -9.36
CA TRP A 378 -9.65 11.81 -9.54
C TRP A 378 -10.63 11.05 -10.44
N GLU A 379 -10.17 10.55 -11.60
CA GLU A 379 -11.01 9.78 -12.51
C GLU A 379 -11.51 8.48 -11.88
N LEU A 380 -10.65 7.73 -11.18
CA LEU A 380 -11.01 6.49 -10.51
C LEU A 380 -12.00 6.72 -9.36
N ASN A 381 -11.80 7.76 -8.54
CA ASN A 381 -12.74 8.14 -7.48
C ASN A 381 -14.12 8.53 -8.05
N ARG A 382 -14.13 9.28 -9.16
CA ARG A 382 -15.37 9.67 -9.83
C ARG A 382 -16.08 8.47 -10.44
N LEU A 383 -15.34 7.58 -11.09
CA LEU A 383 -15.89 6.50 -11.91
C LEU A 383 -16.35 5.30 -11.09
N ILE A 384 -15.56 4.83 -10.12
CA ILE A 384 -15.86 3.61 -9.35
C ILE A 384 -16.82 3.93 -8.21
N LYS A 385 -17.96 3.24 -8.17
CA LYS A 385 -18.99 3.38 -7.12
C LYS A 385 -19.22 2.09 -6.35
N PRO A 386 -19.69 2.16 -5.08
CA PRO A 386 -20.09 0.98 -4.33
C PRO A 386 -21.09 0.13 -5.12
N GLY A 387 -20.92 -1.19 -5.10
CA GLY A 387 -21.70 -2.16 -5.85
C GLY A 387 -21.22 -2.41 -7.28
N GLN A 388 -20.27 -1.62 -7.80
CA GLN A 388 -19.79 -1.77 -9.17
C GLN A 388 -18.73 -2.87 -9.28
N VAL A 389 -18.87 -3.72 -10.30
CA VAL A 389 -17.82 -4.67 -10.69
C VAL A 389 -16.65 -3.89 -11.29
N ILE A 390 -15.49 -3.99 -10.67
CA ILE A 390 -14.25 -3.36 -11.16
C ILE A 390 -13.58 -4.27 -12.19
N TYR A 391 -13.44 -5.55 -11.84
CA TYR A 391 -12.82 -6.57 -12.67
C TYR A 391 -13.62 -7.86 -12.62
N ARG A 392 -13.67 -8.55 -13.75
CA ARG A 392 -13.97 -9.98 -13.81
C ARG A 392 -12.67 -10.75 -13.65
N TYR A 393 -12.67 -11.78 -12.82
CA TYR A 393 -11.49 -12.55 -12.47
C TYR A 393 -11.52 -13.91 -13.15
N TRP A 394 -10.53 -14.15 -14.00
CA TRP A 394 -10.39 -15.36 -14.79
C TRP A 394 -9.23 -16.20 -14.28
N GLY A 395 -9.41 -17.51 -14.21
CA GLY A 395 -8.40 -18.49 -13.80
C GLY A 395 -8.04 -19.42 -14.94
N LYS A 396 -6.76 -19.53 -15.26
CA LYS A 396 -6.21 -20.57 -16.14
C LYS A 396 -5.43 -21.56 -15.30
N ARG A 397 -5.81 -22.84 -15.36
CA ARG A 397 -5.25 -23.86 -14.46
C ARG A 397 -3.79 -24.18 -14.74
N THR A 398 -3.38 -24.25 -16.00
CA THR A 398 -2.03 -24.68 -16.42
C THR A 398 -1.42 -23.69 -17.41
N PRO A 399 -0.08 -23.70 -17.59
CA PRO A 399 0.58 -22.85 -18.58
C PRO A 399 0.30 -23.24 -20.03
N ASP A 400 -0.22 -24.45 -20.28
CA ASP A 400 -0.52 -24.97 -21.63
C ASP A 400 -1.39 -23.98 -22.42
N GLN A 401 -0.97 -23.66 -23.65
CA GLN A 401 -1.68 -22.73 -24.53
C GLN A 401 -3.12 -23.17 -24.84
N SER A 402 -3.42 -24.47 -24.76
CA SER A 402 -4.76 -25.01 -25.00
C SER A 402 -5.71 -24.90 -23.80
N ALA A 403 -5.19 -24.66 -22.59
CA ALA A 403 -6.04 -24.57 -21.40
C ALA A 403 -6.92 -23.32 -21.45
N VAL A 404 -8.24 -23.53 -21.38
CA VAL A 404 -9.24 -22.48 -21.41
C VAL A 404 -9.21 -21.73 -20.07
N ALA A 405 -9.18 -20.39 -20.14
CA ALA A 405 -9.37 -19.57 -18.96
C ALA A 405 -10.85 -19.58 -18.58
N GLU A 406 -11.14 -19.75 -17.30
CA GLU A 406 -12.49 -19.83 -16.76
C GLU A 406 -12.80 -18.59 -15.94
N LEU A 407 -14.02 -18.06 -16.08
CA LEU A 407 -14.48 -16.94 -15.26
C LEU A 407 -14.80 -17.47 -13.86
N ILE A 408 -13.98 -17.16 -12.86
CA ILE A 408 -14.10 -17.73 -11.51
C ILE A 408 -14.64 -16.74 -10.48
N GLY A 409 -14.76 -15.45 -10.82
CA GLY A 409 -15.37 -14.49 -9.92
C GLY A 409 -15.31 -13.05 -10.40
N GLU A 410 -15.64 -12.16 -9.49
CA GLU A 410 -15.70 -10.71 -9.69
C GLU A 410 -15.12 -9.95 -8.51
N ILE A 411 -14.40 -8.88 -8.80
CA ILE A 411 -13.91 -7.93 -7.81
C ILE A 411 -14.87 -6.74 -7.82
N VAL A 412 -15.67 -6.64 -6.76
CA VAL A 412 -16.75 -5.65 -6.63
C VAL A 412 -16.38 -4.59 -5.62
N ALA A 413 -16.54 -3.31 -5.96
CA ALA A 413 -16.34 -2.21 -5.03
C ALA A 413 -17.39 -2.25 -3.91
N ASP A 414 -16.96 -2.16 -2.66
CA ASP A 414 -17.80 -2.04 -1.46
C ASP A 414 -17.77 -0.62 -0.86
N SER A 415 -16.99 0.28 -1.45
CA SER A 415 -16.96 1.72 -1.15
C SER A 415 -16.58 2.52 -2.39
N ASN A 416 -16.65 3.85 -2.27
CA ASN A 416 -15.87 4.72 -3.13
C ASN A 416 -14.36 4.45 -2.95
N CYS A 417 -13.57 4.80 -3.96
CA CYS A 417 -12.12 4.68 -3.94
C CYS A 417 -11.48 5.99 -3.47
N ASP A 418 -10.70 5.96 -2.39
CA ASP A 418 -10.12 7.16 -1.78
C ASP A 418 -8.60 7.20 -1.91
N ALA A 419 -8.07 8.35 -2.32
CA ALA A 419 -6.66 8.67 -2.23
C ALA A 419 -6.34 9.15 -0.81
N SER A 420 -5.26 8.64 -0.22
CA SER A 420 -4.87 9.00 1.15
C SER A 420 -3.37 8.81 1.38
N GLN A 421 -2.83 9.57 2.33
CA GLN A 421 -1.43 9.42 2.74
C GLN A 421 -1.14 8.03 3.29
N TYR A 422 -2.08 7.44 4.02
CA TYR A 422 -1.94 6.08 4.52
C TYR A 422 -1.95 5.04 3.39
N GLY A 423 -2.80 5.19 2.36
CA GLY A 423 -2.82 4.33 1.18
C GLY A 423 -1.52 4.40 0.36
N ASP A 424 -0.92 5.59 0.28
CA ASP A 424 0.34 5.81 -0.42
C ASP A 424 1.56 5.34 0.37
N ALA A 425 1.58 5.51 1.70
CA ALA A 425 2.79 5.26 2.49
C ALA A 425 2.77 3.95 3.29
N LYS A 426 1.60 3.46 3.70
CA LYS A 426 1.49 2.43 4.75
C LYS A 426 0.86 1.13 4.32
N ILE A 427 -0.09 1.08 3.39
CA ILE A 427 -0.71 -0.21 3.00
C ILE A 427 0.31 -1.14 2.33
N PHE A 428 0.61 -2.28 2.94
CA PHE A 428 1.55 -3.23 2.37
C PHE A 428 0.84 -4.33 1.60
N LEU A 429 1.35 -4.61 0.39
CA LEU A 429 0.86 -5.66 -0.49
C LEU A 429 2.00 -6.62 -0.71
N ARG A 430 1.99 -7.72 0.04
CA ARG A 430 3.01 -8.77 -0.05
C ARG A 430 2.94 -9.43 -1.42
N GLN A 431 4.08 -9.82 -1.95
CA GLN A 431 4.16 -10.73 -3.10
C GLN A 431 4.05 -12.17 -2.62
N ALA A 432 3.47 -13.04 -3.45
CA ALA A 432 3.42 -14.45 -3.11
C ALA A 432 4.83 -15.04 -3.17
N ALA A 433 5.23 -15.72 -2.10
CA ALA A 433 6.55 -16.35 -2.00
C ALA A 433 6.54 -17.77 -2.53
N ARG A 434 5.37 -18.38 -2.76
CA ARG A 434 5.24 -19.74 -3.29
C ARG A 434 4.82 -19.75 -4.75
N GLN A 435 5.49 -20.56 -5.57
CA GLN A 435 5.03 -20.80 -6.95
C GLN A 435 3.71 -21.57 -7.00
N TRP A 436 3.10 -21.53 -8.18
CA TRP A 436 2.05 -22.46 -8.58
C TRP A 436 2.56 -23.90 -8.59
N SER A 437 1.69 -24.87 -8.26
CA SER A 437 2.01 -26.29 -8.25
C SER A 437 0.86 -27.12 -8.82
N LEU A 438 1.21 -28.27 -9.40
CA LEU A 438 0.31 -29.20 -10.08
C LEU A 438 -0.34 -30.27 -9.18
N VAL A 439 0.00 -30.28 -7.87
CA VAL A 439 -0.30 -31.40 -6.94
C VAL A 439 -1.74 -31.92 -7.07
#